data_AF-A0A9N9MJP7-F1
#
_entry.id   AF-A0A9N9MJP7-F1
#
_cell.length_a   1.000
_cell.length_b   1.000
_cell.length_c   1.000
_cell.angle_alpha   90.00
_cell.angle_beta   90.00
_cell.angle_gamma   90.00
#
_symmetry.space_group_name_H-M   'P 1'
#
loop_
_entity.id
_entity.type
_entity.pdbx_description
1 polymer ?
#
loop_
_entity_poly.entity_id
_entity_poly.type
_entity_poly.pdbx_seq_one_letter_code
_entity_poly.pdbx_strand_id
1 'polypeptide(L)'
;MFILFCSTFLFVLFSDPFVFKRIMAFKHVLKLSSINAFIDDNKIIKRGENALESSHVKKMEFDSDLQIIRGEVFASMKDKSYKVSIVLEQNGDIREATCICPRGIKCHHIAALALFGHYHISVTDKACAWNAPPKPKDGPVKCAEELYPPKPYTALEGGVTTASINRLKERLRSFGNTVGFTWLLNEESINPLENRFAIIEEIISSKDFLEATDKVSVFRQKCAVDDHSIKDIAATTTGQVSNEKWFLVRKFRLTASNFGAIIAACQRNRFPVSLFKTLLGE
;
A
#
# COMPACT_ATOMS: atom_id res chain seq x y z
N MET A 1 -19.92 -13.50 37.89
CA MET A 1 -21.38 -13.34 37.86
C MET A 1 -21.74 -12.87 36.44
N PHE A 2 -22.78 -13.48 35.83
CA PHE A 2 -23.08 -13.65 34.38
C PHE A 2 -22.19 -14.72 33.71
N ILE A 3 -22.56 -16.00 33.48
CA ILE A 3 -23.81 -16.77 33.28
C ILE A 3 -24.57 -16.52 31.95
N LEU A 4 -24.53 -17.57 31.11
CA LEU A 4 -25.47 -18.04 30.06
C LEU A 4 -25.78 -17.15 28.85
N PHE A 5 -25.46 -17.62 27.64
CA PHE A 5 -26.47 -18.28 26.78
C PHE A 5 -25.78 -19.12 25.69
N CYS A 6 -26.23 -20.36 25.59
CA CYS A 6 -25.81 -21.39 24.65
C CYS A 6 -26.90 -21.53 23.59
N SER A 7 -26.48 -21.94 22.39
CA SER A 7 -27.25 -22.66 21.38
C SER A 7 -28.07 -21.88 20.36
N THR A 8 -28.15 -22.51 19.18
CA THR A 8 -29.00 -22.25 18.00
C THR A 8 -28.71 -21.00 17.17
N PHE A 9 -27.94 -21.13 16.10
CA PHE A 9 -28.52 -21.16 14.75
C PHE A 9 -27.52 -21.75 13.73
N LEU A 10 -28.02 -22.76 13.04
CA LEU A 10 -27.35 -23.65 12.11
C LEU A 10 -27.62 -23.14 10.68
N PHE A 11 -26.57 -23.11 9.86
CA PHE A 11 -26.59 -23.25 8.38
C PHE A 11 -27.42 -22.26 7.53
N VAL A 12 -26.72 -21.45 6.72
CA VAL A 12 -26.82 -21.49 5.25
C VAL A 12 -25.41 -21.26 4.69
N LEU A 13 -24.89 -22.26 3.97
CA LEU A 13 -23.69 -22.19 3.13
C LEU A 13 -24.11 -22.07 1.66
N PHE A 14 -23.12 -21.67 0.84
CA PHE A 14 -23.05 -21.75 -0.64
C PHE A 14 -23.81 -20.65 -1.40
N SER A 15 -23.28 -19.94 -2.39
CA SER A 15 -22.02 -19.98 -3.15
C SER A 15 -21.91 -18.65 -3.91
N ASP A 16 -20.72 -18.09 -4.11
CA ASP A 16 -20.42 -17.41 -5.38
C ASP A 16 -18.90 -17.34 -5.61
N PRO A 17 -18.36 -18.01 -6.64
CA PRO A 17 -16.96 -17.96 -7.00
C PRO A 17 -16.78 -17.31 -8.38
N PHE A 18 -16.54 -16.00 -8.50
CA PHE A 18 -15.90 -15.45 -9.71
C PHE A 18 -15.22 -14.11 -9.39
N VAL A 19 -13.98 -14.21 -8.89
CA VAL A 19 -13.08 -13.06 -8.78
C VAL A 19 -12.47 -12.81 -10.16
N PHE A 20 -13.06 -11.90 -10.92
CA PHE A 20 -12.41 -11.33 -12.11
C PHE A 20 -11.21 -10.51 -11.63
N LYS A 21 -10.00 -11.03 -11.86
CA LYS A 21 -8.74 -10.35 -11.55
C LYS A 21 -8.54 -9.21 -12.55
N ARG A 22 -9.22 -8.09 -12.31
CA ARG A 22 -9.18 -6.88 -13.15
C ARG A 22 -7.91 -6.10 -12.80
N ILE A 23 -6.89 -6.17 -13.64
CA ILE A 23 -5.78 -5.21 -13.61
C ILE A 23 -6.37 -3.88 -14.08
N MET A 24 -6.82 -3.06 -13.12
CA MET A 24 -7.34 -1.72 -13.38
C MET A 24 -6.16 -0.75 -13.39
N ALA A 25 -5.99 0.03 -14.46
CA ALA A 25 -5.04 1.15 -14.44
C ALA A 25 -5.44 2.16 -13.34
N PHE A 26 -4.52 2.57 -12.47
CA PHE A 26 -4.83 3.52 -11.38
C PHE A 26 -5.05 4.96 -11.87
N LYS A 27 -4.60 5.27 -13.09
CA LYS A 27 -4.80 6.55 -13.77
C LYS A 27 -5.15 6.28 -15.23
N HIS A 28 -6.34 6.70 -15.63
CA HIS A 28 -6.90 6.47 -16.95
C HIS A 28 -6.72 7.69 -17.85
N VAL A 29 -6.44 7.47 -19.14
CA VAL A 29 -6.37 8.56 -20.13
C VAL A 29 -7.77 9.14 -20.37
N LEU A 30 -8.76 8.28 -20.47
CA LEU A 30 -10.16 8.65 -20.63
C LEU A 30 -10.87 8.59 -19.27
N LYS A 31 -11.55 9.67 -18.86
CA LYS A 31 -12.29 9.70 -17.59
C LYS A 31 -13.76 9.31 -17.81
N LEU A 32 -14.34 8.60 -16.83
CA LEU A 32 -15.78 8.26 -16.84
C LEU A 32 -16.67 9.51 -16.90
N SER A 33 -16.27 10.60 -16.25
CA SER A 33 -16.99 11.89 -16.30
C SER A 33 -17.10 12.42 -17.73
N SER A 34 -16.04 12.29 -18.52
CA SER A 34 -15.96 12.78 -19.90
C SER A 34 -16.80 11.92 -20.85
N ILE A 35 -16.82 10.60 -20.63
CA ILE A 35 -17.70 9.67 -21.37
C ILE A 35 -19.17 10.03 -21.12
N ASN A 36 -19.52 10.25 -19.86
CA ASN A 36 -20.89 10.56 -19.48
C ASN A 36 -21.35 11.91 -20.06
N ALA A 37 -20.47 12.93 -20.02
CA ALA A 37 -20.73 14.25 -20.59
C ALA A 37 -20.93 14.21 -22.13
N PHE A 38 -20.20 13.35 -22.84
CA PHE A 38 -20.30 13.28 -24.31
C PHE A 38 -21.58 12.59 -24.78
N ILE A 39 -21.96 11.47 -24.16
CA ILE A 39 -23.10 10.66 -24.62
C ILE A 39 -24.42 11.28 -24.14
N ASP A 40 -24.47 11.79 -22.91
CA ASP A 40 -25.63 12.49 -22.32
C ASP A 40 -26.95 11.66 -22.29
N ASP A 41 -26.87 10.35 -22.55
CA ASP A 41 -28.00 9.40 -22.51
C ASP A 41 -27.59 8.10 -21.79
N ASN A 42 -28.10 7.96 -20.56
CA ASN A 42 -27.88 6.79 -19.71
C ASN A 42 -28.32 5.47 -20.35
N LYS A 43 -29.31 5.46 -21.25
CA LYS A 43 -29.74 4.23 -21.94
C LYS A 43 -28.69 3.74 -22.92
N ILE A 44 -27.95 4.66 -23.55
CA ILE A 44 -26.88 4.32 -24.49
C ILE A 44 -25.67 3.80 -23.74
N ILE A 45 -25.36 4.40 -22.59
CA ILE A 45 -24.26 3.96 -21.70
C ILE A 45 -24.51 2.53 -21.22
N LYS A 46 -25.71 2.23 -20.69
CA LYS A 46 -26.08 0.86 -20.27
C LYS A 46 -25.96 -0.16 -21.39
N ARG A 47 -26.36 0.21 -22.62
CA ARG A 47 -26.17 -0.66 -23.79
C ARG A 47 -24.70 -0.85 -24.16
N GLY A 48 -23.88 0.19 -23.94
CA GLY A 48 -22.43 0.12 -24.09
C GLY A 48 -21.78 -0.79 -23.04
N GLU A 49 -22.21 -0.71 -21.79
CA GLU A 49 -21.78 -1.61 -20.69
C GLU A 49 -22.12 -3.07 -21.01
N ASN A 50 -23.36 -3.34 -21.45
CA ASN A 50 -23.75 -4.70 -21.86
C ASN A 50 -22.89 -5.24 -23.01
N ALA A 51 -22.55 -4.39 -23.99
CA ALA A 51 -21.69 -4.76 -25.11
C ALA A 51 -20.23 -5.01 -24.66
N LEU A 52 -19.76 -4.26 -23.66
CA LEU A 52 -18.47 -4.45 -23.02
C LEU A 52 -18.41 -5.78 -22.26
N GLU A 53 -19.40 -6.06 -21.40
CA GLU A 53 -19.50 -7.29 -20.61
C GLU A 53 -19.63 -8.52 -21.52
N SER A 54 -20.35 -8.38 -22.64
CA SER A 54 -20.51 -9.42 -23.64
C SER A 54 -19.30 -9.53 -24.60
N SER A 55 -18.16 -8.89 -24.32
CA SER A 55 -16.94 -8.92 -25.14
C SER A 55 -17.13 -8.57 -26.63
N HIS A 56 -18.01 -7.62 -26.96
CA HIS A 56 -18.28 -7.23 -28.34
C HIS A 56 -17.23 -6.29 -28.95
N VAL A 57 -16.28 -5.80 -28.16
CA VAL A 57 -15.13 -5.00 -28.64
C VAL A 57 -14.01 -5.96 -29.06
N LYS A 58 -13.80 -6.11 -30.38
CA LYS A 58 -12.84 -7.09 -30.92
C LYS A 58 -11.41 -6.56 -30.95
N LYS A 59 -11.27 -5.28 -31.31
CA LYS A 59 -9.98 -4.61 -31.46
C LYS A 59 -10.10 -3.19 -30.95
N MET A 60 -9.04 -2.74 -30.28
CA MET A 60 -8.86 -1.37 -29.88
C MET A 60 -7.37 -1.01 -30.07
N GLU A 61 -7.13 0.11 -30.72
CA GLU A 61 -5.83 0.70 -30.95
C GLU A 61 -5.87 2.14 -30.44
N PHE A 62 -4.86 2.53 -29.67
CA PHE A 62 -4.71 3.88 -29.16
C PHE A 62 -3.43 4.50 -29.73
N ASP A 63 -3.60 5.60 -30.46
CA ASP A 63 -2.50 6.41 -30.94
C ASP A 63 -2.23 7.53 -29.94
N SER A 64 -1.10 7.44 -29.23
CA SER A 64 -0.71 8.43 -28.21
C SER A 64 -0.33 9.78 -28.83
N ASP A 65 0.15 9.84 -30.06
CA ASP A 65 0.62 11.11 -30.64
C ASP A 65 -0.55 11.93 -31.16
N LEU A 66 -1.53 11.27 -31.76
CA LEU A 66 -2.75 11.90 -32.26
C LEU A 66 -3.89 11.95 -31.22
N GLN A 67 -3.75 11.26 -30.08
CA GLN A 67 -4.79 11.08 -29.07
C GLN A 67 -6.09 10.51 -29.67
N ILE A 68 -5.98 9.50 -30.54
CA ILE A 68 -7.12 8.86 -31.22
C ILE A 68 -7.24 7.41 -30.77
N ILE A 69 -8.45 7.02 -30.36
CA ILE A 69 -8.82 5.62 -30.12
C ILE A 69 -9.58 5.11 -31.35
N ARG A 70 -9.09 4.04 -31.97
CA ARG A 70 -9.77 3.33 -33.06
C ARG A 70 -10.15 1.94 -32.59
N GLY A 71 -11.31 1.45 -33.00
CA GLY A 71 -11.71 0.10 -32.64
C GLY A 71 -12.82 -0.47 -33.51
N GLU A 72 -13.01 -1.77 -33.37
CA GLU A 72 -14.05 -2.54 -34.04
C GLU A 72 -14.99 -3.15 -33.00
N VAL A 73 -16.27 -2.79 -33.08
CA VAL A 73 -17.30 -3.23 -32.14
C VAL A 73 -18.41 -3.96 -32.89
N PHE A 74 -18.79 -5.16 -32.43
CA PHE A 74 -19.89 -5.92 -33.00
C PHE A 74 -21.26 -5.29 -32.71
N ALA A 75 -22.17 -5.46 -33.66
CA ALA A 75 -23.60 -5.24 -33.43
C ALA A 75 -24.14 -6.30 -32.46
N SER A 76 -25.01 -5.92 -31.53
CA SER A 76 -25.51 -6.84 -30.47
C SER A 76 -26.17 -8.14 -30.96
N MET A 77 -26.66 -8.18 -32.20
CA MET A 77 -27.46 -9.31 -32.72
C MET A 77 -26.98 -9.83 -34.08
N LYS A 78 -25.90 -9.27 -34.63
CA LYS A 78 -25.42 -9.62 -35.97
C LYS A 78 -23.91 -9.77 -35.94
N ASP A 79 -23.38 -10.73 -36.71
CA ASP A 79 -21.94 -10.88 -36.93
C ASP A 79 -21.42 -9.82 -37.91
N LYS A 80 -21.67 -8.56 -37.56
CA LYS A 80 -21.26 -7.36 -38.29
C LYS A 80 -20.57 -6.44 -37.30
N SER A 81 -19.32 -6.10 -37.59
CA SER A 81 -18.56 -5.12 -36.82
C SER A 81 -18.68 -3.72 -37.44
N TYR A 82 -18.69 -2.72 -36.57
CA TYR A 82 -18.62 -1.31 -36.95
C TYR A 82 -17.29 -0.74 -36.51
N LYS A 83 -16.65 0.01 -37.41
CA LYS A 83 -15.47 0.80 -37.09
C LYS A 83 -15.89 2.05 -36.34
N VAL A 84 -15.21 2.31 -35.25
CA VAL A 84 -15.44 3.44 -34.35
C VAL A 84 -14.11 4.18 -34.19
N SER A 85 -14.15 5.50 -34.25
CA SER A 85 -13.01 6.34 -33.92
C SER A 85 -13.42 7.44 -32.94
N ILE A 86 -12.60 7.66 -31.91
CA ILE A 86 -12.82 8.63 -30.85
C ILE A 86 -11.56 9.50 -30.76
N VAL A 87 -11.73 10.80 -30.92
CA VAL A 87 -10.66 11.80 -30.83
C VAL A 87 -10.72 12.44 -29.45
N LEU A 88 -9.58 12.44 -28.75
CA LEU A 88 -9.45 13.00 -27.41
C LEU A 88 -8.69 14.32 -27.41
N GLU A 89 -9.03 15.16 -26.44
CA GLU A 89 -8.24 16.34 -26.07
C GLU A 89 -7.10 15.97 -25.11
N GLN A 90 -6.14 16.89 -24.93
CA GLN A 90 -4.98 16.68 -24.05
C GLN A 90 -5.38 16.44 -22.57
N ASN A 91 -6.53 16.95 -22.15
CA ASN A 91 -7.12 16.79 -20.82
C ASN A 91 -7.81 15.41 -20.59
N GLY A 92 -7.95 14.61 -21.66
CA GLY A 92 -8.65 13.31 -21.62
C GLY A 92 -10.15 13.39 -21.92
N ASP A 93 -10.66 14.53 -22.38
CA ASP A 93 -12.05 14.72 -22.78
C ASP A 93 -12.28 14.31 -24.24
N ILE A 94 -13.51 13.89 -24.55
CA ILE A 94 -13.87 13.45 -25.91
C ILE A 94 -14.21 14.69 -26.75
N ARG A 95 -13.38 14.98 -27.77
CA ARG A 95 -13.62 16.07 -28.72
C ARG A 95 -14.68 15.68 -29.76
N GLU A 96 -14.47 14.52 -30.39
CA GLU A 96 -15.31 14.01 -31.46
C GLU A 96 -15.33 12.49 -31.46
N ALA A 97 -16.45 11.88 -31.82
CA ALA A 97 -16.55 10.44 -32.02
C ALA A 97 -17.37 10.13 -33.28
N THR A 98 -16.85 9.23 -34.11
CA THR A 98 -17.50 8.79 -35.35
C THR A 98 -17.64 7.27 -35.35
N CYS A 99 -18.78 6.78 -35.84
CA CYS A 99 -19.04 5.35 -36.00
C CYS A 99 -19.81 5.12 -37.30
N ILE A 100 -19.43 4.07 -38.05
CA ILE A 100 -20.08 3.69 -39.33
C ILE A 100 -21.40 2.93 -39.12
N CYS A 101 -21.99 3.02 -37.92
CA CYS A 101 -23.31 2.46 -37.67
C CYS A 101 -24.41 3.42 -38.16
N PRO A 102 -25.65 2.94 -38.38
CA PRO A 102 -26.76 3.78 -38.83
C PRO A 102 -27.07 5.00 -37.94
N ARG A 103 -26.58 5.00 -36.69
CA ARG A 103 -26.81 6.06 -35.70
C ARG A 103 -25.67 7.10 -35.65
N GLY A 104 -24.48 6.81 -36.18
CA GLY A 104 -23.37 7.76 -36.23
C GLY A 104 -22.77 8.15 -34.88
N ILE A 105 -23.12 9.33 -34.36
CA ILE A 105 -22.31 10.16 -33.45
C ILE A 105 -22.54 9.86 -31.94
N LYS A 106 -23.68 9.25 -31.57
CA LYS A 106 -23.99 8.83 -30.19
C LYS A 106 -24.62 7.45 -30.17
N CYS A 107 -23.79 6.43 -30.35
CA CYS A 107 -24.24 5.04 -30.38
C CYS A 107 -23.62 4.22 -29.25
N HIS A 108 -24.23 3.07 -28.96
CA HIS A 108 -23.72 2.16 -27.94
C HIS A 108 -22.35 1.57 -28.30
N HIS A 109 -21.96 1.55 -29.59
CA HIS A 109 -20.62 1.14 -30.01
C HIS A 109 -19.54 2.15 -29.58
N ILE A 110 -19.83 3.46 -29.68
CA ILE A 110 -18.95 4.52 -29.16
C ILE A 110 -18.84 4.40 -27.63
N ALA A 111 -19.97 4.18 -26.96
CA ALA A 111 -20.00 3.97 -25.51
C ALA A 111 -19.16 2.75 -25.08
N ALA A 112 -19.34 1.62 -25.77
CA ALA A 112 -18.58 0.40 -25.48
C ALA A 112 -17.08 0.59 -25.70
N LEU A 113 -16.67 1.21 -26.82
CA LEU A 113 -15.25 1.47 -27.09
C LEU A 113 -14.66 2.47 -26.10
N ALA A 114 -15.39 3.52 -25.73
CA ALA A 114 -14.97 4.49 -24.72
C ALA A 114 -14.77 3.84 -23.35
N LEU A 115 -15.73 3.03 -22.90
CA LEU A 115 -15.63 2.29 -21.63
C LEU A 115 -14.49 1.27 -21.67
N PHE A 116 -14.32 0.54 -22.78
CA PHE A 116 -13.18 -0.37 -22.96
C PHE A 116 -11.85 0.39 -22.90
N GLY A 117 -11.78 1.56 -23.54
CA GLY A 117 -10.67 2.51 -23.51
C GLY A 117 -10.31 2.98 -22.11
N HIS A 118 -11.32 3.34 -21.31
CA HIS A 118 -11.11 3.72 -19.91
C HIS A 118 -10.35 2.62 -19.15
N TYR A 119 -10.77 1.36 -19.25
CA TYR A 119 -10.14 0.29 -18.47
C TYR A 119 -8.79 -0.20 -19.02
N HIS A 120 -8.54 -0.07 -20.32
CA HIS A 120 -7.36 -0.65 -20.99
C HIS A 120 -6.33 0.36 -21.47
N ILE A 121 -6.60 1.67 -21.39
CA ILE A 121 -5.64 2.74 -21.71
C ILE A 121 -5.24 3.45 -20.41
N SER A 122 -4.01 3.19 -20.00
CA SER A 122 -3.36 3.80 -18.86
C SER A 122 -2.60 5.06 -19.28
N VAL A 123 -2.38 5.98 -18.33
CA VAL A 123 -1.50 7.14 -18.56
C VAL A 123 -0.04 6.74 -18.87
N THR A 124 0.35 5.50 -18.58
CA THR A 124 1.66 4.94 -18.92
C THR A 124 1.77 4.44 -20.36
N ASP A 125 0.66 4.29 -21.08
CA ASP A 125 0.65 3.99 -22.51
C ASP A 125 1.01 5.21 -23.37
N LYS A 126 1.02 6.41 -22.76
CA LYS A 126 1.66 7.58 -23.36
C LYS A 126 3.17 7.39 -23.27
N ALA A 127 3.87 7.51 -24.39
CA ALA A 127 5.33 7.39 -24.43
C ALA A 127 5.95 8.27 -23.34
N CYS A 128 6.75 7.66 -22.46
CA CYS A 128 7.37 8.38 -21.36
C CYS A 128 8.26 9.48 -21.96
N ALA A 129 8.01 10.73 -21.59
CA ALA A 129 8.78 11.89 -22.08
C ALA A 129 10.29 11.76 -21.79
N TRP A 130 10.69 10.88 -20.86
CA TRP A 130 12.08 10.54 -20.59
C TRP A 130 12.76 9.76 -21.73
N ASN A 131 12.00 8.96 -22.48
CA ASN A 131 12.50 8.20 -23.63
C ASN A 131 12.33 8.94 -24.96
N ALA A 132 11.60 10.05 -24.97
CA ALA A 132 11.53 10.90 -26.14
C ALA A 132 12.93 11.50 -26.39
N PRO A 133 13.50 11.39 -27.60
CA PRO A 133 14.75 12.05 -27.90
C PRO A 133 14.57 13.55 -27.62
N PRO A 134 15.50 14.19 -26.88
CA PRO A 134 15.37 15.60 -26.57
C PRO A 134 15.24 16.36 -27.89
N LYS A 135 14.29 17.31 -27.95
CA LYS A 135 14.19 18.23 -29.08
C LYS A 135 15.59 18.83 -29.32
N PRO A 136 16.08 18.87 -30.57
CA PRO A 136 17.37 19.49 -30.85
C PRO A 136 17.31 20.91 -30.30
N LYS A 137 18.10 21.18 -29.25
CA LYS A 137 18.22 22.52 -28.71
C LYS A 137 19.05 23.30 -29.73
N ASP A 138 18.51 24.39 -30.24
CA ASP A 138 19.30 25.37 -30.98
C ASP A 138 20.28 26.03 -30.02
N GLY A 139 21.49 25.48 -29.95
CA GLY A 139 22.57 25.98 -29.11
C GLY A 139 23.60 24.89 -28.77
N PRO A 140 24.84 25.27 -28.45
CA PRO A 140 25.87 24.31 -28.04
C PRO A 140 25.44 23.59 -26.75
N VAL A 141 25.60 22.26 -26.73
CA VAL A 141 25.42 21.44 -25.53
C VAL A 141 26.53 21.80 -24.55
N LYS A 142 26.14 22.36 -23.40
CA LYS A 142 27.07 22.65 -22.30
C LYS A 142 27.36 21.39 -21.51
N CYS A 143 28.64 21.12 -21.23
CA CYS A 143 29.04 20.00 -20.39
C CYS A 143 28.75 20.26 -18.90
N ALA A 144 28.74 19.20 -18.09
CA ALA A 144 28.48 19.31 -16.66
C ALA A 144 29.47 20.25 -15.95
N GLU A 145 30.71 20.29 -16.42
CA GLU A 145 31.78 21.13 -15.91
C GLU A 145 31.51 22.63 -16.18
N GLU A 146 30.81 22.96 -17.28
CA GLU A 146 30.42 24.34 -17.60
C GLU A 146 29.23 24.82 -16.77
N LEU A 147 28.31 23.90 -16.45
CA LEU A 147 27.13 24.18 -15.63
C LEU A 147 27.48 24.21 -14.14
N TYR A 148 28.43 23.37 -13.72
CA TYR A 148 28.85 23.18 -12.34
C TYR A 148 30.37 23.30 -12.26
N PRO A 149 30.92 24.54 -12.37
CA PRO A 149 32.35 24.74 -12.19
C PRO A 149 32.75 24.22 -10.80
N PRO A 150 33.92 23.57 -10.67
CA PRO A 150 34.38 23.03 -9.41
C PRO A 150 34.47 24.17 -8.40
N LYS A 151 33.59 24.15 -7.41
CA LYS A 151 33.67 25.08 -6.30
C LYS A 151 34.94 24.73 -5.51
N PRO A 152 35.69 25.72 -5.00
CA PRO A 152 36.77 25.43 -4.07
C PRO A 152 36.19 24.60 -2.93
N TYR A 153 36.79 23.43 -2.69
CA TYR A 153 36.37 22.56 -1.60
C TYR A 153 36.63 23.30 -0.29
N THR A 154 35.56 23.71 0.38
CA THR A 154 35.62 24.18 1.75
C THR A 154 35.19 23.02 2.64
N ALA A 155 36.16 22.25 3.14
CA ALA A 155 35.91 21.44 4.33
C ALA A 155 35.40 22.41 5.40
N LEU A 156 34.40 22.00 6.19
CA LEU A 156 34.09 22.73 7.41
C LEU A 156 35.39 22.80 8.23
N GLU A 157 35.94 24.01 8.38
CA GLU A 157 37.10 24.22 9.23
C GLU A 157 36.67 24.05 10.68
N GLY A 158 37.35 23.14 11.39
CA GLY A 158 36.92 22.64 12.70
C GLY A 158 36.04 21.41 12.52
N GLY A 159 36.60 20.24 12.82
CA GLY A 159 35.88 18.97 12.80
C GLY A 159 34.60 18.99 13.64
N VAL A 160 33.77 17.97 13.48
CA VAL A 160 32.49 17.86 14.20
C VAL A 160 32.72 17.85 15.72
N THR A 161 32.35 18.95 16.39
CA THR A 161 32.45 19.06 17.86
C THR A 161 31.24 18.46 18.55
N THR A 162 31.42 17.95 19.77
CA THR A 162 30.32 17.42 20.61
C THR A 162 29.23 18.46 20.86
N ALA A 163 29.58 19.74 21.01
CA ALA A 163 28.63 20.84 21.13
C ALA A 163 27.74 21.00 19.88
N SER A 164 28.31 20.85 18.68
CA SER A 164 27.56 20.92 17.42
C SER A 164 26.61 19.72 17.26
N ILE A 165 27.05 18.53 17.68
CA ILE A 165 26.21 17.32 17.72
C ILE A 165 25.03 17.52 18.68
N ASN A 166 25.27 18.02 19.89
CA ASN A 166 24.22 18.25 20.87
C ASN A 166 23.21 19.29 20.39
N ARG A 167 23.68 20.38 19.76
CA ARG A 167 22.80 21.39 19.15
C ARG A 167 21.94 20.79 18.03
N LEU A 168 22.48 19.88 17.23
CA LEU A 168 21.73 19.15 16.22
C LEU A 168 20.68 18.23 16.86
N LYS A 169 21.05 17.45 17.87
CA LYS A 169 20.14 16.56 18.61
C LYS A 169 18.96 17.34 19.22
N GLU A 170 19.22 18.48 19.87
CA GLU A 170 18.17 19.36 20.42
C GLU A 170 17.22 19.91 19.35
N ARG A 171 17.80 20.37 18.23
CA ARG A 171 17.02 20.89 17.12
C ARG A 171 16.17 19.81 16.44
N LEU A 172 16.66 18.57 16.35
CA LEU A 172 15.86 17.45 15.85
C LEU A 172 14.72 17.08 16.81
N ARG A 173 14.96 17.12 18.12
CA ARG A 173 13.93 16.87 19.13
C ARG A 173 12.78 17.89 19.08
N SER A 174 13.07 19.16 18.76
CA SER A 174 12.02 20.20 18.67
C SER A 174 11.08 20.05 17.47
N PHE A 175 11.52 19.38 16.40
CA PHE A 175 10.69 19.06 15.24
C PHE A 175 9.80 17.81 15.44
N GLY A 176 9.92 17.11 16.58
CA GLY A 176 9.17 15.90 16.89
C GLY A 176 9.56 14.69 16.03
N ASN A 177 8.70 13.68 16.00
CA ASN A 177 8.92 12.41 15.26
C ASN A 177 8.77 12.54 13.73
N THR A 178 8.90 13.75 13.17
CA THR A 178 8.73 14.04 11.73
C THR A 178 9.89 13.51 10.89
N VAL A 179 11.05 13.28 11.50
CA VAL A 179 12.23 12.73 10.82
C VAL A 179 12.36 11.25 11.19
N GLY A 180 12.04 10.35 10.25
CA GLY A 180 11.94 8.89 10.48
C GLY A 180 13.23 8.18 10.91
N PHE A 181 14.37 8.88 10.96
CA PHE A 181 15.69 8.31 11.24
C PHE A 181 16.38 8.91 12.48
N THR A 182 15.71 9.75 13.26
CA THR A 182 16.31 10.35 14.48
C THR A 182 16.73 9.30 15.50
N TRP A 183 16.10 8.12 15.50
CA TRP A 183 16.44 7.00 16.37
C TRP A 183 17.88 6.47 16.16
N LEU A 184 18.46 6.62 14.95
CA LEU A 184 19.87 6.25 14.68
C LEU A 184 20.86 7.13 15.44
N LEU A 185 20.42 8.29 15.93
CA LEU A 185 21.24 9.24 16.69
C LEU A 185 21.08 9.06 18.21
N ASN A 186 20.23 8.13 18.65
CA ASN A 186 20.14 7.75 20.05
C ASN A 186 21.42 7.02 20.46
N GLU A 187 21.84 7.24 21.70
CA GLU A 187 22.97 6.50 22.26
C GLU A 187 22.52 5.06 22.50
N GLU A 188 23.30 4.10 22.01
CA GLU A 188 23.10 2.70 22.36
C GLU A 188 23.19 2.55 23.89
N SER A 189 22.23 1.83 24.49
CA SER A 189 22.26 1.60 25.93
C SER A 189 23.48 0.76 26.29
N ILE A 190 24.51 1.40 26.86
CA ILE A 190 25.79 0.75 27.24
C ILE A 190 25.59 -0.26 28.37
N ASN A 191 24.50 -0.17 29.12
CA ASN A 191 24.19 -1.15 30.15
C ASN A 191 23.61 -2.40 29.47
N PRO A 192 24.31 -3.56 29.52
CA PRO A 192 23.65 -4.83 29.25
C PRO A 192 22.43 -4.83 30.14
N LEU A 193 21.25 -5.09 29.56
CA LEU A 193 20.00 -5.21 30.29
C LEU A 193 20.29 -6.01 31.55
N GLU A 194 20.32 -5.32 32.69
CA GLU A 194 20.61 -5.99 33.94
C GLU A 194 19.57 -7.11 34.05
N ASN A 195 20.01 -8.26 34.54
CA ASN A 195 19.36 -9.57 34.63
C ASN A 195 18.03 -9.59 35.43
N ARG A 196 17.34 -8.46 35.50
CA ARG A 196 16.17 -8.13 36.32
C ARG A 196 14.85 -8.38 35.62
N PHE A 197 14.86 -8.60 34.30
CA PHE A 197 13.65 -8.89 33.53
C PHE A 197 13.72 -10.30 32.95
N ALA A 198 12.66 -11.08 33.13
CA ALA A 198 12.48 -12.34 32.41
C ALA A 198 12.27 -12.03 30.92
N ILE A 199 13.36 -12.02 30.14
CA ILE A 199 13.29 -11.89 28.68
C ILE A 199 12.79 -13.22 28.14
N ILE A 200 11.53 -13.23 27.73
CA ILE A 200 10.84 -14.45 27.30
C ILE A 200 11.56 -15.13 26.12
N GLU A 201 12.15 -14.35 25.22
CA GLU A 201 12.95 -14.84 24.09
C GLU A 201 14.16 -15.66 24.54
N GLU A 202 14.88 -15.19 25.56
CA GLU A 202 16.02 -15.89 26.15
C GLU A 202 15.56 -17.15 26.90
N ILE A 203 14.43 -17.08 27.61
CA ILE A 203 13.85 -18.23 28.31
C ILE A 203 13.48 -19.34 27.32
N ILE A 204 12.79 -19.00 26.23
CA ILE A 204 12.37 -19.96 25.19
C ILE A 204 13.59 -20.53 24.46
N SER A 205 14.65 -19.75 24.29
CA SER A 205 15.89 -20.18 23.65
C SER A 205 16.85 -20.91 24.60
N SER A 206 16.56 -20.94 25.90
CA SER A 206 17.42 -21.59 26.90
C SER A 206 17.42 -23.11 26.77
N LYS A 207 18.58 -23.74 26.99
CA LYS A 207 18.73 -25.20 26.95
C LYS A 207 17.74 -25.90 27.89
N ASP A 208 17.58 -25.38 29.10
CA ASP A 208 16.65 -25.92 30.08
C ASP A 208 15.20 -25.99 29.57
N PHE A 209 14.77 -25.03 28.74
CA PHE A 209 13.43 -25.04 28.16
C PHE A 209 13.32 -26.01 26.97
N LEU A 210 14.37 -26.11 26.16
CA LEU A 210 14.40 -26.99 24.99
C LEU A 210 14.45 -28.48 25.38
N GLU A 211 15.23 -28.81 26.41
CA GLU A 211 15.49 -30.17 26.88
C GLU A 211 14.47 -30.66 27.94
N ALA A 212 13.63 -29.76 28.47
CA ALA A 212 12.63 -30.11 29.46
C ALA A 212 11.53 -31.03 28.90
N THR A 213 11.20 -32.07 29.67
CA THR A 213 10.07 -32.98 29.42
C THR A 213 8.73 -32.26 29.59
N ASP A 214 8.63 -31.38 30.58
CA ASP A 214 7.49 -30.50 30.81
C ASP A 214 7.87 -29.03 30.63
N LYS A 215 7.72 -28.56 29.40
CA LYS A 215 8.01 -27.17 29.01
C LYS A 215 7.12 -26.16 29.72
N VAL A 216 5.88 -26.52 30.07
CA VAL A 216 4.92 -25.58 30.67
C VAL A 216 5.32 -25.24 32.09
N SER A 217 5.70 -26.24 32.88
CA SER A 217 6.13 -26.04 34.27
C SER A 217 7.44 -25.24 34.35
N VAL A 218 8.43 -25.58 33.51
CA VAL A 218 9.70 -24.83 33.44
C VAL A 218 9.47 -23.38 33.03
N PHE A 219 8.61 -23.15 32.04
CA PHE A 219 8.27 -21.80 31.61
C PHE A 219 7.60 -20.99 32.71
N ARG A 220 6.61 -21.58 33.43
CA ARG A 220 5.94 -20.93 34.55
C ARG A 220 6.91 -20.56 35.66
N GLN A 221 7.85 -21.45 35.99
CA GLN A 221 8.85 -21.19 37.02
C GLN A 221 9.78 -20.04 36.63
N LYS A 222 10.31 -20.05 35.39
CA LYS A 222 11.23 -19.01 34.91
C LYS A 222 10.54 -17.66 34.65
N CYS A 223 9.24 -17.66 34.36
CA CYS A 223 8.45 -16.45 34.15
C CYS A 223 7.77 -15.92 35.41
N ALA A 224 7.90 -16.61 36.55
CA ALA A 224 7.35 -16.13 37.81
C ALA A 224 8.10 -14.86 38.23
N VAL A 225 7.33 -13.81 38.54
CA VAL A 225 7.86 -12.50 38.96
C VAL A 225 7.27 -12.20 40.33
N ASP A 226 8.11 -11.77 41.27
CA ASP A 226 7.68 -11.35 42.60
C ASP A 226 7.08 -9.93 42.60
N ASP A 227 6.33 -9.59 43.66
CA ASP A 227 5.64 -8.30 43.77
C ASP A 227 6.60 -7.10 43.80
N HIS A 228 7.84 -7.28 44.29
CA HIS A 228 8.83 -6.22 44.29
C HIS A 228 9.34 -5.96 42.88
N SER A 229 9.68 -7.02 42.14
CA SER A 229 10.05 -6.95 40.73
C SER A 229 8.93 -6.36 39.86
N ILE A 230 7.64 -6.66 40.13
CA ILE A 230 6.52 -6.03 39.41
C ILE A 230 6.53 -4.51 39.58
N LYS A 231 6.74 -4.02 40.82
CA LYS A 231 6.78 -2.58 41.11
C LYS A 231 7.99 -1.91 40.47
N ASP A 232 9.15 -2.57 40.52
CA ASP A 232 10.38 -2.07 39.91
C ASP A 232 10.28 -1.99 38.37
N ILE A 233 9.70 -3.02 37.74
CA ILE A 233 9.38 -3.03 36.31
C ILE A 233 8.46 -1.86 35.95
N ALA A 234 7.40 -1.65 36.73
CA ALA A 234 6.45 -0.57 36.49
C ALA A 234 7.12 0.80 36.59
N ALA A 235 7.96 1.02 37.60
CA ALA A 235 8.72 2.26 37.76
C ALA A 235 9.72 2.46 36.62
N THR A 236 10.48 1.42 36.27
CA THR A 236 11.54 1.47 35.25
C THR A 236 11.01 1.61 33.83
N THR A 237 9.80 1.14 33.54
CA THR A 237 9.14 1.23 32.21
C THR A 237 8.19 2.43 32.09
N THR A 238 8.25 3.37 33.04
CA THR A 238 7.52 4.65 32.96
C THR A 238 7.89 5.41 31.69
N GLY A 239 6.91 6.01 31.03
CA GLY A 239 7.07 6.66 29.71
C GLY A 239 6.61 5.78 28.53
N GLN A 240 6.41 4.48 28.74
CA GLN A 240 5.84 3.55 27.74
C GLN A 240 6.59 3.61 26.40
N VAL A 241 5.95 4.11 25.34
CA VAL A 241 6.48 4.19 23.97
C VAL A 241 7.75 5.06 23.90
N SER A 242 7.94 6.01 24.81
CA SER A 242 9.19 6.80 24.84
C SER A 242 10.34 6.10 25.55
N ASN A 243 10.09 4.95 26.19
CA ASN A 243 11.06 4.19 26.95
C ASN A 243 11.36 2.87 26.26
N GLU A 244 12.60 2.69 25.79
CA GLU A 244 13.03 1.50 25.06
C GLU A 244 12.85 0.20 25.87
N LYS A 245 13.03 0.28 27.19
CA LYS A 245 12.85 -0.86 28.10
C LYS A 245 11.41 -1.39 28.09
N TRP A 246 10.43 -0.53 27.82
CA TRP A 246 9.03 -0.92 27.74
C TRP A 246 8.76 -1.89 26.58
N PHE A 247 9.41 -1.68 25.42
CA PHE A 247 9.27 -2.58 24.27
C PHE A 247 9.86 -3.95 24.56
N LEU A 248 11.04 -3.99 25.19
CA LEU A 248 11.73 -5.22 25.56
C LEU A 248 10.91 -6.07 26.54
N VAL A 249 10.37 -5.46 27.60
CA VAL A 249 9.54 -6.15 28.59
C VAL A 249 8.24 -6.66 27.96
N ARG A 250 7.69 -5.93 26.97
CA ARG A 250 6.42 -6.26 26.32
C ARG A 250 6.53 -7.36 25.25
N LYS A 251 7.70 -7.53 24.63
CA LYS A 251 7.94 -8.53 23.58
C LYS A 251 7.60 -9.93 24.09
N PHE A 252 6.92 -10.73 23.26
CA PHE A 252 6.44 -12.08 23.59
C PHE A 252 5.47 -12.17 24.79
N ARG A 253 4.87 -11.07 25.23
CA ARG A 253 3.85 -11.07 26.31
C ARG A 253 2.44 -10.83 25.78
N LEU A 254 1.48 -11.48 26.42
CA LEU A 254 0.06 -11.19 26.22
C LEU A 254 -0.27 -9.92 27.01
N THR A 255 -0.81 -8.93 26.33
CA THR A 255 -1.17 -7.60 26.86
C THR A 255 -2.66 -7.39 26.75
N ALA A 256 -3.23 -6.51 27.57
CA ALA A 256 -4.66 -6.23 27.55
C ALA A 256 -5.19 -5.88 26.13
N SER A 257 -4.40 -5.15 25.33
CA SER A 257 -4.77 -4.77 23.98
C SER A 257 -4.74 -5.90 22.95
N ASN A 258 -3.93 -6.95 23.15
CA ASN A 258 -3.85 -8.09 22.23
C ASN A 258 -4.67 -9.31 22.71
N PHE A 259 -5.12 -9.31 23.96
CA PHE A 259 -5.79 -10.44 24.61
C PHE A 259 -7.05 -10.91 23.88
N GLY A 260 -7.88 -9.97 23.38
CA GLY A 260 -9.08 -10.32 22.62
C GLY A 260 -8.78 -11.04 21.31
N ALA A 261 -7.72 -10.64 20.60
CA ALA A 261 -7.29 -11.30 19.36
C ALA A 261 -6.76 -12.71 19.63
N ILE A 262 -6.07 -12.91 20.76
CA ILE A 262 -5.58 -14.22 21.20
C ILE A 262 -6.74 -15.15 21.51
N ILE A 263 -7.73 -14.70 22.31
CA ILE A 263 -8.92 -15.51 22.62
C ILE A 263 -9.64 -15.92 21.34
N ALA A 264 -9.85 -14.98 20.40
CA ALA A 264 -10.49 -15.28 19.13
C ALA A 264 -9.69 -16.31 18.31
N ALA A 265 -8.36 -16.26 18.32
CA ALA A 265 -7.50 -17.24 17.66
C ALA A 265 -7.58 -18.63 18.31
N CYS A 266 -7.58 -18.69 19.64
CA CYS A 266 -7.78 -19.93 20.40
C CYS A 266 -9.14 -20.56 20.10
N GLN A 267 -10.22 -19.77 20.09
CA GLN A 267 -11.56 -20.25 19.78
C GLN A 267 -11.68 -20.81 18.35
N ARG A 268 -10.98 -20.19 17.39
CA ARG A 268 -10.95 -20.61 15.98
C ARG A 268 -9.94 -21.72 15.71
N ASN A 269 -9.12 -22.10 16.71
CA ASN A 269 -7.95 -22.95 16.57
C ASN A 269 -7.06 -22.58 15.36
N ARG A 270 -6.92 -21.27 15.11
CA ARG A 270 -6.17 -20.75 13.96
C ARG A 270 -5.38 -19.53 14.40
N PHE A 271 -4.05 -19.61 14.25
CA PHE A 271 -3.12 -18.55 14.64
C PHE A 271 -2.56 -17.86 13.40
N PRO A 272 -3.12 -16.70 13.00
CA PRO A 272 -2.65 -16.00 11.81
C PRO A 272 -1.27 -15.38 12.03
N VAL A 273 -0.48 -15.26 10.97
CA VAL A 273 0.87 -14.65 11.02
C VAL A 273 0.83 -13.23 11.57
N SER A 274 -0.23 -12.47 11.29
CA SER A 274 -0.43 -11.12 11.83
C SER A 274 -0.49 -11.09 13.36
N LEU A 275 -1.06 -12.11 14.00
CA LEU A 275 -1.09 -12.21 15.46
C LEU A 275 0.32 -12.35 16.04
N PHE A 276 1.16 -13.15 15.39
CA PHE A 276 2.55 -13.32 15.82
C PHE A 276 3.37 -12.05 15.63
N LYS A 277 3.20 -11.32 14.52
CA LYS A 277 3.84 -10.01 14.31
C LYS A 277 3.54 -9.04 15.46
N THR A 278 2.28 -8.94 15.85
CA THR A 278 1.87 -8.11 16.99
C THR A 278 2.47 -8.55 18.33
N LEU A 279 2.68 -9.85 18.54
CA LEU A 279 3.32 -10.38 19.76
C LEU A 279 4.85 -10.18 19.76
N LEU A 280 5.46 -10.16 18.57
CA LEU A 280 6.88 -9.91 18.36
C LEU A 280 7.24 -8.42 18.42
N GLY A 281 6.23 -7.54 18.42
CA GLY A 281 6.42 -6.09 18.42
C GLY A 281 6.78 -5.53 17.03
N GLU A 282 6.42 -6.25 15.97
CA GLU A 282 6.59 -5.88 14.55
C GLU A 282 5.36 -5.17 13.96
#